data_AF-A0A954TD57-F1
#
_entry.id   AF-A0A954TD57-F1
#
_cell.length_a   1.000
_cell.length_b   1.000
_cell.length_c   1.000
_cell.angle_alpha   90.00
_cell.angle_beta   90.00
_cell.angle_gamma   90.00
#
_symmetry.space_group_name_H-M   'P 1'
#
loop_
_entity.id
_entity.type
_entity.pdbx_description
1 polymer ?
#
loop_
_entity_poly.entity_id
_entity_poly.type
_entity_poly.pdbx_seq_one_letter_code
_entity_poly.pdbx_strand_id
1 'polypeptide(L)'
;MMEGTIESNELLAEYDEQDDHYQRRRVVAKVTKVFPTTQLPLDSQLHLIAIENGEYSRQRLLYVPDMENSNVSSRLSIPGYRIGKWQALEKPHAYKTSRGDPRLAPGAKSTFSQFRMGIEIERTGLGLYLKLFQALHISVAISFLACLVRPTDLDPRFGLGVGALFASVANSYVVNSLVPETGDFSLADVVNGLGILTIMVTLVESTISLYLYDRCGEKVLSAKLDHMSFGILVVGFVVVNAALVVAALL
;
A
#
# COMPACT_ATOMS: atom_id res chain seq x y z
N MET A 1 8.71 1.45 -18.26
CA MET A 1 9.32 2.78 -18.49
C MET A 1 8.61 3.72 -17.54
N MET A 2 9.32 4.45 -16.68
CA MET A 2 8.70 5.59 -15.99
C MET A 2 8.57 6.70 -17.03
N GLU A 3 7.35 7.11 -17.33
CA GLU A 3 7.11 8.28 -18.17
C GLU A 3 7.21 9.52 -17.30
N GLY A 4 7.89 10.54 -17.79
CA GLY A 4 7.94 11.82 -17.12
C GLY A 4 8.12 12.94 -18.12
N THR A 5 7.47 14.07 -17.86
CA THR A 5 7.57 15.25 -18.71
C THR A 5 8.16 16.37 -17.88
N ILE A 6 9.19 17.04 -18.43
CA ILE A 6 9.70 18.29 -17.88
C ILE A 6 8.71 19.38 -18.27
N GLU A 7 8.04 19.96 -17.28
CA GLU A 7 7.07 21.05 -17.47
C GLU A 7 7.78 22.40 -17.59
N SER A 8 8.87 22.60 -16.85
CA SER A 8 9.72 23.78 -16.99
C SER A 8 11.18 23.48 -16.66
N ASN A 9 12.08 24.21 -17.33
CA ASN A 9 13.51 24.16 -17.10
C ASN A 9 14.08 25.57 -17.28
N GLU A 10 14.25 26.26 -16.17
CA GLU A 10 14.72 27.64 -16.11
C GLU A 10 16.20 27.68 -15.71
N LEU A 11 17.04 28.35 -16.50
CA LEU A 11 18.43 28.59 -16.13
C LEU A 11 18.50 29.76 -15.14
N LEU A 12 19.05 29.51 -13.95
CA LEU A 12 19.15 30.50 -12.88
C LEU A 12 20.54 31.13 -12.76
N ALA A 13 21.59 30.39 -13.11
CA ALA A 13 22.97 30.86 -13.10
C ALA A 13 23.81 29.98 -14.01
N GLU A 14 24.77 30.59 -14.70
CA GLU A 14 25.74 29.93 -15.57
C GLU A 14 27.03 30.75 -15.54
N TYR A 15 28.17 30.10 -15.33
CA TYR A 15 29.48 30.72 -15.44
C TYR A 15 30.56 29.65 -15.61
N ASP A 16 31.68 30.06 -16.19
CA ASP A 16 32.88 29.25 -16.33
C ASP A 16 33.92 29.71 -15.31
N GLU A 17 34.48 28.78 -14.56
CA GLU A 17 35.57 29.04 -13.62
C GLU A 17 36.70 28.03 -13.85
N GLN A 18 37.83 28.51 -14.38
CA GLN A 18 38.97 27.69 -14.78
C GLN A 18 38.58 26.58 -15.79
N ASP A 19 38.63 25.31 -15.38
CA ASP A 19 38.23 24.14 -16.16
C ASP A 19 36.80 23.68 -15.86
N ASP A 20 36.09 24.34 -14.94
CA ASP A 20 34.73 23.98 -14.53
C ASP A 20 33.69 24.87 -15.22
N HIS A 21 32.67 24.21 -15.77
CA HIS A 21 31.47 24.86 -16.28
C HIS A 21 30.31 24.65 -15.30
N TYR A 22 29.87 25.72 -14.64
CA TYR A 22 28.79 25.65 -13.66
C TYR A 22 27.45 26.06 -14.28
N GLN A 23 26.42 25.23 -14.06
CA GLN A 23 25.03 25.59 -14.35
C GLN A 23 24.12 25.27 -13.18
N ARG A 24 23.25 26.22 -12.83
CA ARG A 24 22.13 26.00 -11.90
C ARG A 24 20.81 26.19 -12.62
N ARG A 25 19.96 25.17 -12.56
CA ARG A 25 18.65 25.17 -13.19
C ARG A 25 17.55 24.89 -12.19
N ARG A 26 16.39 25.51 -12.38
CA ARG A 26 15.14 25.14 -11.72
C ARG A 26 14.34 24.28 -12.67
N VAL A 27 14.09 23.04 -12.27
CA VAL A 27 13.33 22.08 -13.07
C VAL A 27 12.04 21.74 -12.36
N VAL A 28 10.93 21.82 -13.08
CA VAL A 28 9.63 21.27 -12.67
C VAL A 28 9.32 20.12 -13.62
N ALA A 29 9.05 18.95 -13.05
CA ALA A 29 8.76 17.76 -13.82
C ALA A 29 7.60 16.98 -13.18
N LYS A 30 6.78 16.40 -14.04
CA LYS A 30 5.76 15.42 -13.66
C LYS A 30 6.31 14.04 -13.96
N VAL A 31 6.46 13.21 -12.93
CA VAL A 31 7.05 11.88 -13.04
C VAL A 31 6.02 10.82 -12.67
N THR A 32 5.76 9.89 -13.58
CA THR A 32 4.90 8.74 -13.34
C THR A 32 5.74 7.58 -12.81
N LYS A 33 5.40 7.15 -11.59
CA LYS A 33 6.00 5.98 -10.95
C LYS A 33 4.90 5.04 -10.50
N VAL A 34 5.07 3.76 -10.83
CA VAL A 34 4.26 2.69 -10.26
C VAL A 34 4.76 2.41 -8.85
N PHE A 35 3.84 2.33 -7.91
CA PHE A 35 4.13 2.05 -6.52
C PHE A 35 3.61 0.66 -6.14
N PRO A 36 4.35 -0.10 -5.31
CA PRO A 36 3.84 -1.33 -4.75
C PRO A 36 2.69 -1.02 -3.78
N THR A 37 1.58 -1.74 -3.92
CA THR A 37 0.35 -1.57 -3.13
C THR A 37 0.17 -2.66 -2.07
N THR A 38 1.11 -3.59 -1.96
CA THR A 38 1.01 -4.79 -1.10
C THR A 38 0.83 -4.46 0.39
N GLN A 39 1.44 -3.38 0.89
CA GLN A 39 1.35 -2.96 2.29
C GLN A 39 0.31 -1.87 2.55
N LEU A 40 -0.46 -1.44 1.54
CA LEU A 40 -1.47 -0.40 1.71
C LEU A 40 -2.48 -0.81 2.80
N PRO A 41 -2.83 0.05 3.79
CA PRO A 41 -2.54 1.49 3.89
C PRO A 41 -1.32 1.89 4.73
N LEU A 42 -0.46 0.94 5.10
CA LEU A 42 0.71 1.14 5.96
C LEU A 42 2.02 1.05 5.15
N ASP A 43 2.02 1.58 3.94
CA ASP A 43 3.13 1.43 2.99
C ASP A 43 4.27 2.44 3.20
N SER A 44 5.50 1.94 3.01
CA SER A 44 6.71 2.74 2.81
C SER A 44 7.20 2.61 1.37
N GLN A 45 7.60 3.74 0.79
CA GLN A 45 7.96 3.82 -0.63
C GLN A 45 9.20 4.68 -0.83
N LEU A 46 10.06 4.27 -1.77
CA LEU A 46 11.16 5.10 -2.24
C LEU A 46 10.70 5.87 -3.48
N HIS A 47 10.52 7.18 -3.39
CA HIS A 47 10.30 8.02 -4.57
C HIS A 47 11.64 8.21 -5.30
N LEU A 48 11.72 7.73 -6.55
CA LEU A 48 12.98 7.72 -7.32
C LEU A 48 12.89 8.72 -8.45
N ILE A 49 13.80 9.68 -8.47
CA ILE A 49 14.06 10.56 -9.59
C ILE A 49 15.33 10.05 -10.27
N ALA A 50 15.22 9.75 -11.56
CA ALA A 50 16.34 9.29 -12.37
C ALA A 50 16.59 10.27 -13.51
N ILE A 51 17.84 10.72 -13.63
CA ILE A 51 18.30 11.63 -14.68
C ILE A 51 19.39 10.92 -15.46
N GLU A 52 19.29 10.97 -16.78
CA GLU A 52 20.25 10.38 -17.70
C GLU A 52 20.43 11.32 -18.90
N ASN A 53 21.66 11.40 -19.42
CA ASN A 53 21.91 12.05 -20.69
C ASN A 53 21.68 11.06 -21.84
N GLY A 54 20.79 11.40 -22.78
CA GLY A 54 20.44 10.50 -23.89
C GLY A 54 21.49 10.38 -25.00
N GLU A 55 22.47 11.30 -25.04
CA GLU A 55 23.47 11.43 -26.12
C GLU A 55 24.83 10.86 -25.71
N TYR A 56 25.28 11.16 -24.49
CA TYR A 56 26.61 10.79 -24.02
C TYR A 56 26.61 9.49 -23.24
N SER A 57 27.40 8.52 -23.72
CA SER A 57 27.64 7.28 -22.98
C SER A 57 28.38 7.53 -21.67
N ARG A 58 28.34 6.54 -20.76
CA ARG A 58 29.00 6.62 -19.45
C ARG A 58 30.50 6.93 -19.51
N GLN A 59 31.17 6.58 -20.62
CA GLN A 59 32.60 6.86 -20.83
C GLN A 59 32.87 8.33 -21.13
N ARG A 60 31.88 9.05 -21.69
CA ARG A 60 31.98 10.47 -22.06
C ARG A 60 31.40 11.38 -20.99
N LEU A 61 30.36 10.92 -20.29
CA LEU A 61 29.71 11.65 -19.22
C LEU A 61 29.43 10.69 -18.06
N LEU A 62 30.01 11.00 -16.90
CA LEU A 62 29.79 10.30 -15.65
C LEU A 62 29.18 11.28 -14.65
N TYR A 63 27.99 10.98 -14.14
CA TYR A 63 27.41 11.76 -13.05
C TYR A 63 28.11 11.44 -11.73
N VAL A 64 28.43 12.47 -10.96
CA VAL A 64 28.94 12.33 -9.59
C VAL A 64 27.99 13.11 -8.67
N PRO A 65 27.22 12.42 -7.81
CA PRO A 65 26.37 13.08 -6.82
C PRO A 65 27.20 13.89 -5.83
N ASP A 66 26.88 15.17 -5.67
CA ASP A 66 27.37 15.97 -4.56
C ASP A 66 26.46 15.78 -3.34
N MET A 67 26.88 14.95 -2.39
CA MET A 67 26.13 14.68 -1.16
C MET A 67 26.37 15.73 -0.06
N GLU A 68 27.40 16.56 -0.20
CA GLU A 68 27.77 17.56 0.82
C GLU A 68 26.94 18.84 0.65
N ASN A 69 26.71 19.26 -0.60
CA ASN A 69 25.98 20.49 -0.91
C ASN A 69 24.57 20.27 -1.45
N SER A 70 24.11 19.02 -1.56
CA SER A 70 22.72 18.71 -1.91
C SER A 70 21.89 18.41 -0.68
N ASN A 71 20.61 18.82 -0.70
CA ASN A 71 19.65 18.42 0.32
C ASN A 71 18.20 18.50 -0.18
N VAL A 72 17.29 17.90 0.57
CA VAL A 72 15.85 18.07 0.40
C VAL A 72 15.38 19.25 1.27
N SER A 73 14.52 20.09 0.72
CA SER A 73 13.99 21.25 1.44
C SER A 73 13.27 20.83 2.74
N SER A 74 13.54 21.54 3.84
CA SER A 74 12.84 21.35 5.13
C SER A 74 11.35 21.69 5.07
N ARG A 75 10.90 22.34 3.99
CA ARG A 75 9.50 22.67 3.73
C ARG A 75 8.80 21.64 2.84
N LEU A 76 9.49 20.61 2.36
CA LEU A 76 8.87 19.56 1.57
C LEU A 76 7.80 18.87 2.42
N SER A 77 6.57 18.88 1.92
CA SER A 77 5.43 18.22 2.54
C SER A 77 4.63 17.52 1.46
N ILE A 78 4.34 16.24 1.70
CA ILE A 78 3.49 15.42 0.85
C ILE A 78 2.31 15.00 1.72
N PRO A 79 1.07 15.42 1.41
CA PRO A 79 -0.10 15.09 2.23
C PRO A 79 -0.24 13.59 2.47
N GLY A 80 -0.38 13.20 3.74
CA GLY A 80 -0.53 11.81 4.16
C GLY A 80 0.75 10.98 4.16
N TYR A 81 1.91 11.60 3.92
CA TYR A 81 3.22 10.96 3.98
C TYR A 81 4.17 11.73 4.89
N ARG A 82 4.99 10.97 5.62
CA ARG A 82 6.19 11.47 6.30
C ARG A 82 7.36 11.36 5.33
N ILE A 83 8.16 12.42 5.23
CA ILE A 83 9.41 12.40 4.46
C ILE A 83 10.49 11.75 5.33
N GLY A 84 11.06 10.66 4.81
CA GLY A 84 12.16 9.92 5.42
C GLY A 84 13.51 10.41 4.93
N LYS A 85 14.48 9.48 4.84
CA LYS A 85 15.83 9.82 4.37
C LYS A 85 15.84 10.02 2.86
N TRP A 86 16.83 10.78 2.38
CA TRP A 86 17.13 10.88 0.96
C TRP A 86 18.55 10.41 0.70
N GLN A 87 18.80 9.94 -0.51
CA GLN A 87 20.13 9.54 -0.97
C GLN A 87 20.24 9.76 -2.48
N ALA A 88 21.42 10.14 -2.94
CA ALA A 88 21.74 10.19 -4.37
C ALA A 88 22.94 9.30 -4.70
N LEU A 89 22.90 8.67 -5.87
CA LEU A 89 23.95 7.78 -6.37
C LEU A 89 23.96 7.74 -7.90
N GLU A 90 25.11 7.42 -8.49
CA GLU A 90 25.21 7.06 -9.90
C GLU A 90 25.01 5.55 -10.08
N LYS A 91 24.27 5.15 -11.11
CA LYS A 91 24.22 3.76 -11.57
C LYS A 91 24.43 3.68 -13.08
N PRO A 92 25.24 2.71 -13.56
CA PRO A 92 25.30 2.41 -14.98
C PRO A 92 23.95 1.85 -15.45
N HIS A 93 23.40 2.42 -16.52
CA HIS A 93 22.18 1.96 -17.15
C HIS A 93 22.48 1.43 -18.56
N ALA A 94 22.40 0.12 -18.74
CA ALA A 94 22.72 -0.54 -20.00
C ALA A 94 21.46 -0.82 -20.82
N TYR A 95 21.37 -0.24 -22.01
CA TYR A 95 20.35 -0.56 -23.00
C TYR A 95 20.82 -1.72 -23.86
N LYS A 96 20.04 -2.80 -23.89
CA LYS A 96 20.29 -3.98 -24.74
C LYS A 96 19.67 -3.81 -26.13
N THR A 97 19.85 -2.65 -26.73
CA THR A 97 19.28 -2.31 -28.04
C THR A 97 20.14 -1.25 -28.73
N SER A 98 20.27 -1.35 -30.05
CA SER A 98 20.85 -0.31 -30.90
C SER A 98 19.89 0.87 -31.14
N ARG A 99 18.67 0.82 -30.59
CA ARG A 99 17.61 1.83 -30.78
C ARG A 99 17.28 2.09 -32.26
N GLY A 100 17.53 1.10 -33.13
CA GLY A 100 17.34 1.24 -34.57
C GLY A 100 18.43 2.01 -35.31
N ASP A 101 19.56 2.32 -34.67
CA ASP A 101 20.70 2.97 -35.34
C ASP A 101 21.39 1.97 -36.29
N PRO A 102 21.35 2.20 -37.62
CA PRO A 102 21.93 1.30 -38.62
C PRO A 102 23.46 1.29 -38.61
N ARG A 103 24.10 2.24 -37.90
CA ARG A 103 25.56 2.31 -37.77
C ARG A 103 26.09 1.35 -36.71
N LEU A 104 25.23 0.88 -35.81
CA LEU A 104 25.59 -0.04 -34.74
C LEU A 104 25.32 -1.49 -35.16
N ALA A 105 26.19 -2.40 -34.74
CA ALA A 105 25.96 -3.83 -34.93
C ALA A 105 24.62 -4.27 -34.29
N PRO A 106 23.90 -5.23 -34.89
CA PRO A 106 22.70 -5.80 -34.28
C PRO A 106 22.96 -6.26 -32.84
N GLY A 107 22.15 -5.79 -31.89
CA GLY A 107 22.31 -6.12 -30.47
C GLY A 107 23.42 -5.33 -29.74
N ALA A 108 23.95 -4.27 -30.36
CA ALA A 108 24.86 -3.35 -29.68
C ALA A 108 24.28 -2.88 -28.34
N LYS A 109 25.13 -2.84 -27.33
CA LYS A 109 24.79 -2.40 -25.98
C LYS A 109 25.39 -1.03 -25.73
N SER A 110 24.56 -0.09 -25.33
CA SER A 110 25.02 1.24 -24.92
C SER A 110 24.79 1.41 -23.42
N THR A 111 25.84 1.80 -22.71
CA THR A 111 25.78 2.05 -21.27
C THR A 111 25.85 3.55 -21.02
N PHE A 112 24.86 4.07 -20.32
CA PHE A 112 24.76 5.48 -19.94
C PHE A 112 24.96 5.62 -18.44
N SER A 113 25.41 6.80 -18.02
CA SER A 113 25.46 7.16 -16.62
C SER A 113 24.09 7.68 -16.20
N GLN A 114 23.49 7.09 -15.16
CA GLN A 114 22.20 7.53 -14.65
C GLN A 114 22.36 8.00 -13.21
N PHE A 115 22.13 9.29 -13.00
CA PHE A 115 21.99 9.87 -11.67
C PHE A 115 20.63 9.45 -11.09
N ARG A 116 20.64 9.00 -9.83
CA ARG A 116 19.45 8.55 -9.12
C ARG A 116 19.37 9.20 -7.76
N MET A 117 18.28 9.94 -7.52
CA MET A 117 17.94 10.48 -6.21
C MET A 117 16.70 9.76 -5.68
N GLY A 118 16.85 9.10 -4.54
CA GLY A 118 15.77 8.46 -3.81
C GLY A 118 15.36 9.30 -2.61
N ILE A 119 14.05 9.51 -2.42
CA ILE A 119 13.47 10.10 -1.22
C ILE A 119 12.50 9.09 -0.64
N GLU A 120 12.73 8.68 0.59
CA GLU A 120 11.82 7.80 1.32
C GLU A 120 10.57 8.58 1.72
N ILE A 121 9.40 8.00 1.46
CA ILE A 121 8.10 8.52 1.85
C ILE A 121 7.31 7.40 2.52
N GLU A 122 6.72 7.70 3.67
CA GLU A 122 6.07 6.69 4.50
C GLU A 122 4.67 7.15 4.91
N ARG A 123 3.67 6.28 4.75
CA ARG A 123 2.38 6.50 5.41
C ARG A 123 2.51 6.12 6.87
N THR A 124 2.66 7.13 7.73
CA THR A 124 2.82 6.89 9.17
C THR A 124 1.52 6.97 9.94
N GLY A 125 1.41 6.10 10.94
CA GLY A 125 0.30 6.06 11.87
C GLY A 125 -0.90 5.24 11.39
N LEU A 126 -1.82 5.01 12.32
CA LEU A 126 -3.01 4.18 12.10
C LEU A 126 -4.20 4.99 11.56
N GLY A 127 -4.04 6.28 11.29
CA GLY A 127 -5.14 7.17 10.91
C GLY A 127 -5.83 6.75 9.60
N LEU A 128 -5.05 6.48 8.55
CA LEU A 128 -5.60 6.00 7.28
C LEU A 128 -6.20 4.60 7.42
N TYR A 129 -5.52 3.71 8.14
CA TYR A 129 -6.01 2.36 8.44
C TYR A 129 -7.39 2.39 9.10
N LEU A 130 -7.54 3.11 10.21
CA LEU A 130 -8.81 3.22 10.93
C LEU A 130 -9.89 3.87 10.06
N LYS A 131 -9.54 4.88 9.26
CA LYS A 131 -10.49 5.55 8.36
C LYS A 131 -11.03 4.61 7.27
N LEU A 132 -10.20 3.73 6.74
CA LEU A 132 -10.58 2.77 5.68
C LEU A 132 -11.38 1.58 6.23
N PHE A 133 -11.09 1.14 7.45
CA PHE A 133 -11.69 -0.09 7.98
C PHE A 133 -12.69 0.14 9.11
N GLN A 134 -13.03 1.37 9.48
CA GLN A 134 -14.01 1.65 10.55
C GLN A 134 -15.35 0.90 10.35
N ALA A 135 -15.90 0.89 9.13
CA ALA A 135 -17.17 0.25 8.85
C ALA A 135 -17.05 -1.28 8.87
N LEU A 136 -15.90 -1.82 8.45
CA LEU A 136 -15.59 -3.24 8.59
C LEU A 136 -15.54 -3.66 10.07
N HIS A 137 -14.78 -2.94 10.89
CA HIS A 137 -14.63 -3.26 12.32
C HIS A 137 -15.97 -3.17 13.05
N ILE A 138 -16.80 -2.17 12.74
CA ILE A 138 -18.16 -2.05 13.31
C ILE A 138 -19.04 -3.21 12.84
N SER A 139 -18.99 -3.59 11.56
CA SER A 139 -19.73 -4.75 11.04
C SER A 139 -19.36 -6.04 11.76
N VAL A 140 -18.07 -6.31 11.94
CA VAL A 140 -17.59 -7.48 12.69
C VAL A 140 -18.02 -7.43 14.16
N ALA A 141 -17.97 -6.26 14.80
CA ALA A 141 -18.46 -6.11 16.17
C ALA A 141 -19.95 -6.42 16.28
N ILE A 142 -20.76 -5.97 15.31
CA ILE A 142 -22.19 -6.27 15.24
C ILE A 142 -22.43 -7.77 15.02
N SER A 143 -21.63 -8.44 14.20
CA SER A 143 -21.79 -9.89 13.96
C SER A 143 -21.49 -10.71 15.22
N PHE A 144 -20.57 -10.27 16.08
CA PHE A 144 -20.37 -10.91 17.39
C PHE A 144 -21.59 -10.82 18.31
N LEU A 145 -22.36 -9.73 18.22
CA LEU A 145 -23.59 -9.61 19.02
C LEU A 145 -24.63 -10.67 18.65
N ALA A 146 -24.59 -11.21 17.42
CA ALA A 146 -25.48 -12.30 17.01
C ALA A 146 -25.30 -13.56 17.87
N CYS A 147 -24.08 -13.85 18.34
CA CYS A 147 -23.81 -14.97 19.25
C CYS A 147 -24.42 -14.77 20.65
N LEU A 148 -24.79 -13.53 21.03
CA LEU A 148 -25.45 -13.24 22.30
C LEU A 148 -26.99 -13.27 22.20
N VAL A 149 -27.52 -13.41 20.98
CA VAL A 149 -28.96 -13.49 20.71
C VAL A 149 -29.43 -14.94 20.83
N ARG A 150 -30.60 -15.13 21.45
CA ARG A 150 -31.20 -16.46 21.60
C ARG A 150 -31.32 -17.15 20.22
N PRO A 151 -30.94 -18.44 20.08
CA PRO A 151 -30.97 -19.14 18.80
C PRO A 151 -32.35 -19.12 18.11
N THR A 152 -33.42 -19.10 18.91
CA THR A 152 -34.81 -19.09 18.43
C THR A 152 -35.27 -17.74 17.87
N ASP A 153 -34.57 -16.65 18.22
CA ASP A 153 -34.91 -15.30 17.75
C ASP A 153 -34.23 -15.08 16.39
N LEU A 154 -34.77 -15.74 15.35
CA LEU A 154 -34.16 -15.83 14.02
C LEU A 154 -33.91 -14.46 13.39
N ASP A 155 -34.86 -13.55 13.52
CA ASP A 155 -34.80 -12.22 12.91
C ASP A 155 -33.57 -11.42 13.39
N PRO A 156 -33.35 -11.18 14.70
CA PRO A 156 -32.14 -10.52 15.16
C PRO A 156 -30.89 -11.38 14.98
N ARG A 157 -30.96 -12.71 15.16
CA ARG A 157 -29.76 -13.55 15.11
C ARG A 157 -29.12 -13.59 13.71
N PHE A 158 -29.93 -13.83 12.68
CA PHE A 158 -29.43 -13.82 11.30
C PHE A 158 -29.41 -12.42 10.69
N GLY A 159 -30.35 -11.55 11.06
CA GLY A 159 -30.41 -10.18 10.55
C GLY A 159 -29.17 -9.35 10.86
N LEU A 160 -28.63 -9.45 12.09
CA LEU A 160 -27.39 -8.76 12.46
C LEU A 160 -26.19 -9.25 11.64
N GLY A 161 -26.05 -10.58 11.46
CA GLY A 161 -24.96 -11.16 10.69
C GLY A 161 -25.04 -10.86 9.19
N VAL A 162 -26.24 -10.93 8.60
CA VAL A 162 -26.47 -10.60 7.18
C VAL A 162 -26.25 -9.10 6.94
N GLY A 163 -26.75 -8.23 7.83
CA GLY A 163 -26.52 -6.79 7.75
C GLY A 163 -25.03 -6.44 7.84
N ALA A 164 -24.31 -7.07 8.78
CA ALA A 164 -22.86 -6.93 8.91
C ALA A 164 -22.13 -7.39 7.64
N LEU A 165 -22.54 -8.51 7.04
CA LEU A 165 -21.92 -9.03 5.82
C LEU A 165 -22.04 -8.02 4.66
N PHE A 166 -23.23 -7.48 4.42
CA PHE A 166 -23.43 -6.47 3.37
C PHE A 166 -22.64 -5.19 3.63
N ALA A 167 -22.60 -4.71 4.87
CA ALA A 167 -21.82 -3.55 5.24
C ALA A 167 -20.30 -3.77 5.06
N SER A 168 -19.79 -4.97 5.38
CA SER A 168 -18.39 -5.33 5.19
C SER A 168 -18.00 -5.43 3.70
N VAL A 169 -18.86 -6.00 2.87
CA VAL A 169 -18.66 -6.08 1.41
C VAL A 169 -18.74 -4.68 0.77
N ALA A 170 -19.66 -3.83 1.23
CA ALA A 170 -19.70 -2.45 0.79
C ALA A 170 -18.40 -1.70 1.16
N ASN A 171 -17.88 -1.92 2.37
CA ASN A 171 -16.59 -1.37 2.78
C ASN A 171 -15.45 -1.84 1.87
N SER A 172 -15.38 -3.14 1.54
CA SER A 172 -14.32 -3.65 0.66
C SER A 172 -14.37 -3.04 -0.73
N TYR A 173 -15.55 -2.80 -1.30
CA TYR A 173 -15.67 -2.11 -2.59
C TYR A 173 -15.15 -0.68 -2.53
N VAL A 174 -15.51 0.07 -1.47
CA VAL A 174 -15.01 1.44 -1.27
C VAL A 174 -13.49 1.45 -1.15
N VAL A 175 -12.91 0.57 -0.34
CA VAL A 175 -11.46 0.48 -0.17
C VAL A 175 -10.78 0.12 -1.49
N ASN A 176 -11.29 -0.88 -2.21
CA ASN A 176 -10.69 -1.34 -3.46
C ASN A 176 -10.76 -0.29 -4.57
N SER A 177 -11.78 0.57 -4.60
CA SER A 177 -11.86 1.69 -5.55
C SER A 177 -10.77 2.76 -5.37
N LEU A 178 -10.08 2.78 -4.22
CA LEU A 178 -9.01 3.73 -3.93
C LEU A 178 -7.63 3.20 -4.34
N VAL A 179 -7.54 1.93 -4.71
CA VAL A 179 -6.29 1.25 -5.06
C VAL A 179 -6.30 0.94 -6.56
N PRO A 180 -5.20 1.15 -7.27
CA PRO A 180 -5.07 0.64 -8.63
C PRO A 180 -5.29 -0.88 -8.65
N GLU A 181 -6.00 -1.39 -9.65
CA GLU A 181 -6.15 -2.82 -9.84
C GLU A 181 -4.77 -3.44 -10.11
N THR A 182 -4.25 -4.15 -9.11
CA THR A 182 -3.03 -4.94 -9.19
C THR A 182 -3.39 -6.42 -9.06
N GLY A 183 -2.65 -7.31 -9.72
CA GLY A 183 -2.82 -8.76 -9.56
C GLY A 183 -2.34 -9.29 -8.19
N ASP A 184 -1.73 -8.44 -7.37
CA ASP A 184 -1.19 -8.78 -6.06
C ASP A 184 -2.23 -8.57 -4.95
N PHE A 185 -2.17 -9.44 -3.93
CA PHE A 185 -3.04 -9.34 -2.75
C PHE A 185 -2.46 -8.33 -1.76
N SER A 186 -3.21 -7.27 -1.44
CA SER A 186 -2.78 -6.24 -0.51
C SER A 186 -3.17 -6.55 0.93
N LEU A 187 -2.51 -5.89 1.90
CA LEU A 187 -2.92 -5.91 3.31
C LEU A 187 -4.40 -5.49 3.46
N ALA A 188 -4.87 -4.53 2.66
CA ALA A 188 -6.27 -4.14 2.66
C ALA A 188 -7.22 -5.26 2.24
N ASP A 189 -6.84 -6.09 1.27
CA ASP A 189 -7.60 -7.26 0.85
C ASP A 189 -7.62 -8.33 1.96
N VAL A 190 -6.48 -8.56 2.63
CA VAL A 190 -6.38 -9.49 3.76
C VAL A 190 -7.29 -9.06 4.90
N VAL A 191 -7.29 -7.78 5.27
CA VAL A 191 -8.09 -7.25 6.39
C VAL A 191 -9.58 -7.33 6.07
N ASN A 192 -10.01 -6.90 4.87
CA ASN A 192 -11.41 -7.02 4.46
C ASN A 192 -11.85 -8.49 4.38
N GLY A 193 -11.04 -9.35 3.77
CA GLY A 193 -11.30 -10.78 3.67
C GLY A 193 -11.42 -11.46 5.04
N LEU A 194 -10.54 -11.12 5.98
CA LEU A 194 -10.61 -11.59 7.37
C LEU A 194 -11.92 -11.19 8.04
N GLY A 195 -12.35 -9.93 7.89
CA GLY A 195 -13.61 -9.46 8.48
C GLY A 195 -14.83 -10.17 7.88
N ILE A 196 -14.89 -10.27 6.55
CA ILE A 196 -15.96 -10.98 5.83
C ILE A 196 -16.01 -12.45 6.27
N LEU A 197 -14.86 -13.12 6.34
CA LEU A 197 -14.76 -14.51 6.78
C LEU A 197 -15.20 -14.67 8.23
N THR A 198 -14.81 -13.75 9.11
CA THR A 198 -15.22 -13.75 10.52
C THR A 198 -16.73 -13.64 10.66
N ILE A 199 -17.37 -12.75 9.89
CA ILE A 199 -18.83 -12.62 9.85
C ILE A 199 -19.48 -13.91 9.34
N MET A 200 -18.92 -14.53 8.27
CA MET A 200 -19.43 -15.81 7.77
C MET A 200 -19.35 -16.91 8.84
N VAL A 201 -18.27 -16.98 9.61
CA VAL A 201 -18.13 -17.93 10.72
C VAL A 201 -19.20 -17.70 11.80
N THR A 202 -19.56 -16.44 12.12
CA THR A 202 -20.65 -16.16 13.07
C THR A 202 -22.03 -16.61 12.56
N LEU A 203 -22.28 -16.56 11.24
CA LEU A 203 -23.52 -17.06 10.65
C LEU A 203 -23.59 -18.59 10.69
N VAL A 204 -22.47 -19.27 10.42
CA VAL A 204 -22.37 -20.73 10.53
C VAL A 204 -22.58 -21.17 11.99
N GLU A 205 -21.92 -20.49 12.93
CA GLU A 205 -22.11 -20.68 14.37
C GLU A 205 -23.59 -20.54 14.76
N SER A 206 -24.26 -19.51 14.26
CA SER A 206 -25.68 -19.26 14.55
C SER A 206 -26.59 -20.36 14.02
N THR A 207 -26.24 -20.94 12.87
CA THR A 207 -26.95 -22.08 12.29
C THR A 207 -26.77 -23.34 13.14
N ILE A 208 -25.53 -23.60 13.59
CA ILE A 208 -25.21 -24.75 14.44
C ILE A 208 -25.91 -24.62 15.79
N SER A 209 -25.90 -23.44 16.39
CA SER A 209 -26.56 -23.19 17.68
C SER A 209 -28.08 -23.39 17.59
N LEU A 210 -28.72 -22.90 16.52
CA LEU A 210 -30.13 -23.14 16.26
C LEU A 210 -30.43 -24.63 16.11
N TYR A 211 -29.61 -25.36 15.35
CA TYR A 211 -29.77 -26.81 15.17
C TYR A 211 -29.67 -27.56 16.52
N LEU A 212 -28.67 -27.24 17.33
CA LEU A 212 -28.49 -27.85 18.67
C LEU A 212 -29.67 -27.54 19.60
N TYR A 213 -30.15 -26.29 19.59
CA TYR A 213 -31.23 -25.83 20.46
C TYR A 213 -32.57 -26.47 20.08
N ASP A 214 -32.94 -26.44 18.79
CA ASP A 214 -34.29 -26.79 18.32
C ASP A 214 -34.40 -28.27 17.90
N ARG A 215 -33.41 -28.81 17.16
CA ARG A 215 -33.47 -30.19 16.64
C ARG A 215 -32.94 -31.22 17.63
N CYS A 216 -31.86 -30.91 18.35
CA CYS A 216 -31.26 -31.84 19.31
C CYS A 216 -31.82 -31.68 20.73
N GLY A 217 -32.47 -30.55 21.04
CA GLY A 217 -32.95 -30.22 22.39
C GLY A 217 -31.83 -29.91 23.40
N GLU A 218 -30.59 -29.75 22.93
CA GLU A 218 -29.37 -29.59 23.73
C GLU A 218 -29.13 -28.11 24.10
N LYS A 219 -30.05 -27.53 24.87
CA LYS A 219 -30.05 -26.08 25.19
C LYS A 219 -28.78 -25.62 25.90
N VAL A 220 -28.24 -26.44 26.80
CA VAL A 220 -27.01 -26.12 27.56
C VAL A 220 -25.81 -26.09 26.62
N LEU A 221 -25.73 -27.02 25.66
CA LEU A 221 -24.64 -27.07 24.70
C LEU A 221 -24.69 -25.88 23.74
N SER A 222 -25.88 -25.52 23.24
CA SER A 222 -26.09 -24.32 22.43
C SER A 222 -25.64 -23.05 23.17
N ALA A 223 -26.05 -22.86 24.43
CA ALA A 223 -25.64 -21.69 25.21
C ALA A 223 -24.12 -21.64 25.48
N LYS A 224 -23.48 -22.80 25.72
CA LYS A 224 -22.02 -22.88 25.87
C LYS A 224 -21.29 -22.54 24.57
N LEU A 225 -21.80 -23.04 23.44
CA LEU A 225 -21.26 -22.76 22.11
C LEU A 225 -21.33 -21.26 21.80
N ASP A 226 -22.46 -20.62 22.06
CA ASP A 226 -22.67 -19.18 21.87
C ASP A 226 -21.64 -18.33 22.63
N HIS A 227 -21.49 -18.58 23.94
CA HIS A 227 -20.56 -17.83 24.80
C HIS A 227 -19.09 -18.11 24.48
N MET A 228 -18.75 -19.36 24.18
CA MET A 228 -17.39 -19.76 23.81
C MET A 228 -17.00 -19.18 22.45
N SER A 229 -17.90 -19.25 21.47
CA SER A 229 -17.69 -18.67 20.14
C SER A 229 -17.52 -17.16 20.22
N PHE A 230 -18.35 -16.46 21.00
CA PHE A 230 -18.19 -15.03 21.23
C PHE A 230 -16.78 -14.69 21.75
N GLY A 231 -16.32 -15.37 22.81
CA GLY A 231 -14.99 -15.14 23.38
C GLY A 231 -13.85 -15.45 22.40
N ILE A 232 -13.90 -16.61 21.75
CA ILE A 232 -12.86 -17.05 20.82
C ILE A 232 -12.79 -16.16 19.58
N LEU A 233 -13.93 -15.81 18.99
CA LEU A 233 -13.96 -15.00 17.77
C LEU A 233 -13.54 -13.55 18.03
N VAL A 234 -13.96 -12.95 19.15
CA VAL A 234 -13.53 -11.60 19.53
C VAL A 234 -12.03 -11.56 19.76
N VAL A 235 -11.49 -12.46 20.59
CA VAL A 235 -10.05 -12.50 20.88
C VAL A 235 -9.26 -12.85 19.63
N GLY A 236 -9.72 -13.85 18.86
CA GLY A 236 -9.08 -14.27 17.62
C GLY A 236 -9.01 -13.15 16.59
N PHE A 237 -10.11 -12.44 16.36
CA PHE A 237 -10.15 -11.33 15.41
C PHE A 237 -9.23 -10.19 15.84
N VAL A 238 -9.25 -9.79 17.12
CA VAL A 238 -8.37 -8.72 17.64
C VAL A 238 -6.91 -9.11 17.53
N VAL A 239 -6.54 -10.34 17.91
CA VAL A 239 -5.16 -10.82 17.86
C VAL A 239 -4.65 -10.92 16.42
N VAL A 240 -5.41 -11.53 15.52
CA VAL A 240 -5.01 -11.66 14.11
C VAL A 240 -4.91 -10.29 13.45
N ASN A 241 -5.87 -9.39 13.69
CA ASN A 241 -5.83 -8.03 13.13
C ASN A 241 -4.63 -7.23 13.65
N ALA A 242 -4.36 -7.28 14.95
CA ALA A 242 -3.17 -6.65 15.54
C ALA A 242 -1.87 -7.25 14.97
N ALA A 243 -1.80 -8.57 14.80
CA ALA A 243 -0.65 -9.23 14.19
C ALA A 243 -0.42 -8.78 12.74
N LEU A 244 -1.48 -8.61 11.94
CA LEU A 244 -1.39 -8.09 10.57
C LEU A 244 -0.84 -6.66 10.55
N VAL A 245 -1.33 -5.80 11.45
CA VAL A 245 -0.85 -4.42 11.56
C VAL A 245 0.63 -4.38 11.97
N VAL A 246 1.02 -5.17 12.97
CA VAL A 246 2.43 -5.24 13.41
C VAL A 246 3.32 -5.79 12.31
N ALA A 247 2.90 -6.85 11.62
CA ALA A 247 3.66 -7.42 10.51
C ALA A 247 3.83 -6.46 9.32
N ALA A 248 2.87 -5.55 9.12
CA ALA A 248 2.97 -4.52 8.09
C ALA A 248 3.91 -3.35 8.47
N LEU A 249 4.16 -3.16 9.77
CA LEU A 249 5.02 -2.08 10.30
C LEU A 249 6.49 -2.52 10.50
N LEU A 250 6.78 -3.81 10.43
CA LEU A 250 8.12 -4.40 10.53
C LEU A 250 8.79 -4.50 9.16
#